data_AF-A0A942HGL1-F1
#
_entry.id   AF-A0A942HGL1-F1
#
_cell.length_a   1.000
_cell.length_b   1.000
_cell.length_c   1.000
_cell.angle_alpha   90.00
_cell.angle_beta   90.00
_cell.angle_gamma   90.00
#
_symmetry.space_group_name_H-M   'P 1'
#
loop_
_entity.id
_entity.type
_entity.pdbx_description
1 polymer ?
#
loop_
_entity_poly.entity_id
_entity_poly.type
_entity_poly.pdbx_seq_one_letter_code
_entity_poly.pdbx_strand_id
1 'polypeptide(L)'
;MALPARHQFRRHDDPNSDEPGRPAPARTEPPPASRSAADAEGSGEDAAQEQRAEVRELSAPKGAVVYGAIHLEGEDELKRGTSALAWSGLAAGLSMGFSFVVEALLHHALPDTPWRPLVAKFGYSAGFLIVILGRQQLFTENTLTVILPLLRRRDGQTLWSVGRLWTAVLVANLVGAGLFALAIAWTSVLPSEVRPALSELGNHAMQAPFATTMVRGIFAGWLIALMVWLLPYAETSRVWVIIILTYIVGLGGFAHVIAGSVETLYLVATGERTMMDYVLRFLAPSLSGNIVGGVSLVAALAHAQFVAASDEGEQHVAVSG
;
A
#
# COMPACT_ATOMS: atom_id res chain seq x y z
N MET A 1 30.50 67.13 4.28
CA MET A 1 29.43 67.98 3.71
C MET A 1 28.12 67.47 4.31
N ALA A 2 27.85 67.76 5.59
CA ALA A 2 27.20 68.95 6.14
C ALA A 2 25.67 68.98 5.87
N LEU A 3 24.89 68.70 6.93
CA LEU A 3 23.47 69.09 7.10
C LEU A 3 23.31 70.62 7.06
N PRO A 4 22.09 71.15 6.80
CA PRO A 4 21.33 71.81 7.89
C PRO A 4 19.79 71.57 7.82
N ALA A 5 19.06 71.45 8.95
CA ALA A 5 18.43 72.51 9.79
C ALA A 5 17.21 73.18 9.08
N ARG A 6 16.03 73.55 9.63
CA ARG A 6 15.41 73.88 10.94
C ARG A 6 13.87 73.97 10.67
N HIS A 7 12.93 73.82 11.61
CA HIS A 7 12.45 74.82 12.59
C HIS A 7 11.37 74.15 13.47
N GLN A 8 11.54 74.10 14.81
CA GLN A 8 11.01 75.03 15.83
C GLN A 8 9.49 75.06 16.01
N PHE A 9 9.00 74.67 17.19
CA PHE A 9 8.27 75.60 18.08
C PHE A 9 8.41 75.19 19.55
N ARG A 10 8.24 76.20 20.40
CA ARG A 10 8.80 76.46 21.73
C ARG A 10 7.70 76.36 22.79
N ARG A 11 8.02 75.93 24.03
CA ARG A 11 7.78 76.69 25.28
C ARG A 11 8.28 75.94 26.52
N HIS A 12 8.97 76.72 27.35
CA HIS A 12 9.29 76.47 28.76
C HIS A 12 8.00 76.43 29.60
N ASP A 13 7.98 75.65 30.68
CA ASP A 13 8.00 76.17 32.06
C ASP A 13 8.32 75.04 33.06
N ASP A 14 9.14 75.39 34.05
CA ASP A 14 9.67 74.64 35.21
C ASP A 14 8.59 74.51 36.33
N PRO A 15 8.85 73.99 37.56
CA PRO A 15 9.51 72.75 37.98
C PRO A 15 8.68 71.97 39.04
N ASN A 16 9.13 70.75 39.37
CA ASN A 16 9.05 70.05 40.67
C ASN A 16 7.78 70.16 41.57
N SER A 17 7.04 69.06 41.74
CA SER A 17 6.51 68.69 43.06
C SER A 17 6.16 67.20 43.13
N ASP A 18 6.54 66.64 44.28
CA ASP A 18 6.51 65.25 44.68
C ASP A 18 5.11 64.70 45.01
N GLU A 19 5.05 63.36 44.93
CA GLU A 19 4.30 62.42 45.79
C GLU A 19 2.83 61.99 45.52
N PRO A 20 2.49 60.75 45.92
CA PRO A 20 1.44 59.92 45.32
C PRO A 20 0.17 59.82 46.18
N GLY A 21 -1.01 59.80 45.52
CA GLY A 21 -2.31 59.72 46.16
C GLY A 21 -3.20 58.57 45.67
N ARG A 22 -3.30 57.52 46.51
CA ARG A 22 -4.41 56.54 46.74
C ARG A 22 -4.98 55.71 45.56
N PRO A 23 -5.16 54.37 45.74
CA PRO A 23 -5.83 53.50 44.77
C PRO A 23 -7.37 53.62 44.82
N ALA A 24 -8.00 53.59 43.65
CA ALA A 24 -9.45 53.57 43.44
C ALA A 24 -10.04 52.15 43.65
N PRO A 25 -11.34 52.01 44.00
CA PRO A 25 -11.90 50.76 44.53
C PRO A 25 -12.17 49.69 43.46
N ALA A 26 -11.99 48.43 43.87
CA ALA A 26 -12.21 47.23 43.08
C ALA A 26 -13.67 47.08 42.62
N ARG A 27 -13.86 46.84 41.32
CA ARG A 27 -15.14 46.38 40.75
C ARG A 27 -15.20 44.86 40.94
N THR A 28 -16.19 44.39 41.67
CA THR A 28 -16.55 42.98 41.78
C THR A 28 -17.11 42.48 40.44
N GLU A 29 -16.42 41.52 39.82
CA GLU A 29 -16.96 40.73 38.71
C GLU A 29 -18.13 39.86 39.18
N PRO A 30 -19.18 39.66 38.36
CA PRO A 30 -20.24 38.70 38.68
C PRO A 30 -19.69 37.27 38.64
N PRO A 31 -20.21 36.34 39.47
CA PRO A 31 -19.75 34.95 39.48
C PRO A 31 -20.02 34.27 38.13
N PRO A 32 -19.17 33.32 37.70
CA PRO A 32 -19.35 32.62 36.44
C PRO A 32 -20.69 31.87 36.45
N ALA A 33 -21.45 32.02 35.37
CA ALA A 33 -22.69 31.31 35.13
C ALA A 33 -22.48 29.79 35.31
N SER A 34 -23.34 29.19 36.12
CA SER A 34 -23.40 27.75 36.31
C SER A 34 -23.49 27.06 34.94
N ARG A 35 -22.44 26.34 34.54
CA ARG A 35 -22.54 25.34 33.47
C ARG A 35 -23.66 24.38 33.87
N SER A 36 -24.66 24.28 33.01
CA SER A 36 -25.74 23.31 33.18
C SER A 36 -25.14 21.92 33.27
N ALA A 37 -25.61 21.09 34.20
CA ALA A 37 -25.17 19.71 34.38
C ALA A 37 -25.27 18.88 33.07
N ALA A 38 -26.15 19.29 32.14
CA ALA A 38 -26.31 18.65 30.83
C ALA A 38 -25.10 18.79 29.89
N ASP A 39 -24.32 19.88 29.97
CA ASP A 39 -23.14 20.08 29.10
C ASP A 39 -21.90 19.33 29.64
N ALA A 40 -21.88 19.01 30.93
CA ALA A 40 -20.85 18.20 31.58
C ALA A 40 -21.06 16.69 31.37
N GLU A 41 -22.32 16.25 31.25
CA GLU A 41 -22.67 14.85 31.01
C GLU A 41 -22.33 14.41 29.58
N GLY A 42 -22.62 15.22 28.55
CA GLY A 42 -22.29 14.87 27.16
C GLY A 42 -20.78 14.79 26.87
N SER A 43 -19.97 15.64 27.51
CA SER A 43 -18.50 15.61 27.35
C SER A 43 -17.81 14.46 28.09
N GLY A 44 -18.42 13.97 29.17
CA GLY A 44 -17.94 12.80 29.91
C GLY A 44 -18.24 11.48 29.21
N GLU A 45 -19.39 11.36 28.53
CA GLU A 45 -19.75 10.18 27.75
C GLU A 45 -18.90 10.02 26.50
N ASP A 46 -18.61 11.11 25.78
CA ASP A 46 -17.74 11.09 24.60
C ASP A 46 -16.29 10.72 24.97
N ALA A 47 -15.75 11.31 26.03
CA ALA A 47 -14.40 10.98 26.52
C ALA A 47 -14.31 9.54 27.07
N ALA A 48 -15.38 9.05 27.72
CA ALA A 48 -15.45 7.66 28.18
C ALA A 48 -15.61 6.68 27.00
N GLN A 49 -16.27 7.07 25.91
CA GLN A 49 -16.34 6.27 24.69
C GLN A 49 -15.00 6.23 23.96
N GLU A 50 -14.30 7.36 23.81
CA GLU A 50 -12.95 7.42 23.24
C GLU A 50 -11.99 6.54 24.04
N GLN A 51 -11.99 6.66 25.37
CA GLN A 51 -11.09 5.87 26.21
C GLN A 51 -11.45 4.37 26.23
N ARG A 52 -12.73 4.01 26.14
CA ARG A 52 -13.15 2.61 25.97
C ARG A 52 -12.80 2.07 24.59
N ALA A 53 -12.87 2.88 23.54
CA ALA A 53 -12.45 2.51 22.20
C ALA A 53 -10.94 2.28 22.14
N GLU A 54 -10.16 3.18 22.74
CA GLU A 54 -8.71 3.07 22.84
C GLU A 54 -8.27 1.84 23.66
N VAL A 55 -8.88 1.61 24.83
CA VAL A 55 -8.61 0.40 25.63
C VAL A 55 -9.02 -0.86 24.88
N ARG A 56 -10.11 -0.85 24.11
CA ARG A 56 -10.55 -1.99 23.30
C ARG A 56 -9.61 -2.25 22.12
N GLU A 57 -9.08 -1.21 21.49
CA GLU A 57 -8.08 -1.31 20.41
C GLU A 57 -6.75 -1.86 20.94
N LEU A 58 -6.32 -1.40 22.12
CA LEU A 58 -5.14 -1.90 22.82
C LEU A 58 -5.30 -3.35 23.33
N SER A 59 -6.54 -3.77 23.64
CA SER A 59 -6.86 -5.09 24.18
C SER A 59 -7.24 -6.12 23.10
N ALA A 60 -7.50 -5.70 21.87
CA ALA A 60 -7.86 -6.62 20.79
C ALA A 60 -6.67 -7.51 20.42
N PRO A 61 -6.89 -8.80 20.09
CA PRO A 61 -5.83 -9.64 19.54
C PRO A 61 -5.23 -8.95 18.31
N LYS A 62 -3.90 -8.93 18.20
CA LYS A 62 -3.19 -8.23 17.11
C LYS A 62 -3.77 -8.53 15.72
N GLY A 63 -4.22 -9.77 15.48
CA GLY A 63 -4.86 -10.17 14.24
C GLY A 63 -6.20 -9.48 13.94
N ALA A 64 -7.00 -9.13 14.95
CA ALA A 64 -8.28 -8.45 14.78
C ALA A 64 -8.10 -6.98 14.35
N VAL A 65 -7.04 -6.32 14.82
CA VAL A 65 -6.69 -4.96 14.40
C VAL A 65 -6.12 -4.94 12.98
N VAL A 66 -5.26 -5.91 12.61
CA VAL A 66 -4.83 -6.08 11.19
C VAL A 66 -6.06 -6.24 10.29
N TYR A 67 -6.95 -7.15 10.68
CA TYR A 67 -8.17 -7.45 9.95
C TYR A 67 -9.02 -6.20 9.77
N GLY A 68 -9.21 -5.42 10.85
CA GLY A 68 -9.97 -4.18 10.84
C GLY A 68 -9.37 -3.15 9.87
N ALA A 69 -8.07 -2.90 9.94
CA ALA A 69 -7.38 -1.95 9.07
C ALA A 69 -7.52 -2.31 7.58
N ILE A 70 -7.29 -3.58 7.22
CA ILE A 70 -7.39 -4.05 5.83
C ILE A 70 -8.84 -4.07 5.35
N HIS A 71 -9.79 -4.39 6.23
CA HIS A 71 -11.21 -4.34 5.89
C HIS A 71 -11.63 -2.92 5.55
N LEU A 72 -11.25 -1.93 6.37
CA LEU A 72 -11.54 -0.52 6.14
C LEU A 72 -10.90 -0.01 4.84
N GLU A 73 -9.64 -0.38 4.57
CA GLU A 73 -8.99 -0.06 3.30
C GLU A 73 -9.76 -0.67 2.11
N GLY A 74 -10.19 -1.92 2.21
CA GLY A 74 -11.02 -2.57 1.20
C GLY A 74 -12.36 -1.86 0.96
N GLU A 75 -13.03 -1.38 2.02
CA GLU A 75 -14.27 -0.59 1.90
C GLU A 75 -14.04 0.72 1.14
N ASP A 76 -12.94 1.41 1.43
CA ASP A 76 -12.64 2.69 0.81
C ASP A 76 -12.23 2.51 -0.65
N GLU A 77 -11.45 1.48 -0.97
CA GLU A 77 -11.09 1.14 -2.35
C GLU A 77 -12.33 0.80 -3.19
N LEU A 78 -13.32 0.07 -2.65
CA LEU A 78 -14.57 -0.25 -3.35
C LEU A 78 -15.42 0.99 -3.68
N LYS A 79 -15.33 2.05 -2.87
CA LYS A 79 -16.03 3.33 -3.12
C LYS A 79 -15.33 4.20 -4.17
N ARG A 80 -14.06 3.96 -4.48
CA ARG A 80 -13.30 4.79 -5.42
C ARG A 80 -13.86 4.69 -6.84
N GLY A 81 -13.88 5.84 -7.51
CA GLY A 81 -14.30 5.96 -8.90
C GLY A 81 -13.36 5.20 -9.84
N THR A 82 -13.94 4.56 -10.87
CA THR A 82 -13.19 3.73 -11.84
C THR A 82 -12.03 4.49 -12.51
N SER A 83 -12.20 5.78 -12.80
CA SER A 83 -11.14 6.61 -13.39
C SER A 83 -9.92 6.76 -12.47
N ALA A 84 -10.15 7.01 -11.17
CA ALA A 84 -9.08 7.14 -10.19
C ALA A 84 -8.33 5.81 -10.01
N LEU A 85 -9.07 4.69 -9.98
CA LEU A 85 -8.50 3.35 -9.94
C LEU A 85 -7.67 3.05 -11.20
N ALA A 86 -8.16 3.40 -12.38
CA ALA A 86 -7.47 3.17 -13.64
C ALA A 86 -6.18 3.98 -13.75
N TRP A 87 -6.17 5.27 -13.40
CA TRP A 87 -4.93 6.07 -13.41
C TRP A 87 -3.90 5.59 -12.40
N SER A 88 -4.35 5.25 -11.18
CA SER A 88 -3.47 4.67 -10.17
C SER A 88 -2.92 3.30 -10.60
N GLY A 89 -3.76 2.48 -11.23
CA GLY A 89 -3.37 1.19 -11.78
C GLY A 89 -2.41 1.31 -12.97
N LEU A 90 -2.58 2.31 -13.83
CA LEU A 90 -1.65 2.57 -14.92
C LEU A 90 -0.27 2.92 -14.37
N ALA A 91 -0.23 3.80 -13.37
CA ALA A 91 1.01 4.17 -12.68
C ALA A 91 1.68 2.97 -12.00
N ALA A 92 0.90 2.08 -11.38
CA ALA A 92 1.41 0.84 -10.82
C ALA A 92 2.01 -0.09 -11.89
N GLY A 93 1.32 -0.28 -13.02
CA GLY A 93 1.82 -1.08 -14.14
C GLY A 93 3.15 -0.56 -14.71
N LEU A 94 3.27 0.76 -14.89
CA LEU A 94 4.52 1.41 -15.30
C LEU A 94 5.62 1.21 -14.25
N SER A 95 5.29 1.40 -12.97
CA SER A 95 6.25 1.30 -11.87
C SER A 95 6.78 -0.13 -11.68
N MET A 96 5.96 -1.14 -11.95
CA MET A 96 6.38 -2.53 -11.95
C MET A 96 7.48 -2.81 -12.98
N GLY A 97 7.60 -2.01 -14.04
CA GLY A 97 8.70 -2.11 -14.99
C GLY A 97 10.09 -1.90 -14.39
N PHE A 98 10.20 -1.16 -13.29
CA PHE A 98 11.47 -1.00 -12.58
C PHE A 98 11.95 -2.29 -11.91
N SER A 99 11.06 -3.21 -11.52
CA SER A 99 11.47 -4.54 -11.05
C SER A 99 12.26 -5.27 -12.14
N PHE A 100 11.77 -5.23 -13.39
CA PHE A 100 12.41 -5.87 -14.53
C PHE A 100 13.76 -5.21 -14.88
N VAL A 101 13.78 -3.87 -14.94
CA VAL A 101 15.00 -3.14 -15.32
C VAL A 101 16.10 -3.27 -14.28
N VAL A 102 15.79 -3.10 -13.00
CA VAL A 102 16.81 -3.17 -11.94
C VAL A 102 17.36 -4.60 -11.84
N GLU A 103 16.51 -5.62 -11.93
CA GLU A 103 16.97 -7.02 -11.96
C GLU A 103 17.90 -7.27 -13.17
N ALA A 104 17.51 -6.83 -14.37
CA ALA A 104 18.33 -7.02 -15.57
C ALA A 104 19.67 -6.27 -15.52
N LEU A 105 19.69 -5.06 -14.96
CA LEU A 105 20.92 -4.30 -14.76
C LEU A 105 21.88 -5.01 -13.79
N LEU A 106 21.36 -5.53 -12.67
CA LEU A 106 22.17 -6.30 -11.73
C LEU A 106 22.64 -7.61 -12.36
N HIS A 107 21.77 -8.32 -13.06
CA HIS A 107 22.09 -9.58 -13.75
C HIS A 107 23.18 -9.39 -14.80
N HIS A 108 23.18 -8.26 -15.51
CA HIS A 108 24.21 -7.89 -16.49
C HIS A 108 25.54 -7.47 -15.82
N ALA A 109 25.48 -6.67 -14.75
CA ALA A 109 26.67 -6.13 -14.09
C ALA A 109 27.44 -7.17 -13.27
N LEU A 110 26.78 -8.27 -12.86
CA LEU A 110 27.36 -9.31 -12.04
C LEU A 110 28.06 -10.40 -12.87
N PRO A 111 29.15 -11.00 -12.37
CA PRO A 111 29.84 -12.08 -13.07
C PRO A 111 28.95 -13.32 -13.14
N ASP A 112 29.05 -14.07 -14.24
CA ASP A 112 28.30 -15.31 -14.43
C ASP A 112 28.77 -16.40 -13.47
N THR A 113 28.09 -16.48 -12.33
CA THR A 113 28.44 -17.32 -11.18
C THR A 113 27.16 -17.86 -10.53
N PRO A 114 27.22 -19.01 -9.84
CA PRO A 114 26.02 -19.64 -9.27
C PRO A 114 25.24 -18.77 -8.27
N TRP A 115 25.91 -17.84 -7.59
CA TRP A 115 25.29 -16.93 -6.61
C TRP A 115 24.73 -15.66 -7.24
N ARG A 116 24.97 -15.39 -8.52
CA ARG A 116 24.48 -14.20 -9.24
C ARG A 116 22.97 -13.96 -9.06
N PRO A 117 22.08 -14.98 -9.16
CA PRO A 117 20.65 -14.79 -8.94
C PRO A 117 20.31 -14.28 -7.54
N LEU A 118 21.10 -14.64 -6.51
CA LEU A 118 20.85 -14.19 -5.13
C LEU A 118 20.94 -12.67 -5.03
N VAL A 119 21.84 -12.03 -5.78
CA VAL A 119 21.99 -10.57 -5.78
C VAL A 119 21.09 -9.93 -6.83
N ALA A 120 21.02 -10.50 -8.04
CA ALA A 120 20.20 -9.94 -9.12
C ALA A 120 18.72 -9.85 -8.73
N LYS A 121 18.17 -10.89 -8.09
CA LYS A 121 16.76 -10.92 -7.64
C LYS A 121 16.41 -9.88 -6.59
N PHE A 122 17.38 -9.23 -5.94
CA PHE A 122 17.11 -8.07 -5.11
C PHE A 122 16.50 -6.92 -5.92
N GLY A 123 16.88 -6.80 -7.20
CA GLY A 123 16.31 -5.82 -8.13
C GLY A 123 14.82 -6.02 -8.40
N TYR A 124 14.32 -7.26 -8.26
CA TYR A 124 12.90 -7.58 -8.42
C TYR A 124 12.00 -6.81 -7.45
N SER A 125 12.51 -6.43 -6.26
CA SER A 125 11.77 -5.67 -5.26
C SER A 125 11.56 -4.19 -5.63
N ALA A 126 12.28 -3.65 -6.60
CA ALA A 126 12.31 -2.21 -6.88
C ALA A 126 10.94 -1.65 -7.28
N GLY A 127 10.24 -2.30 -8.22
CA GLY A 127 8.91 -1.87 -8.66
C GLY A 127 7.88 -1.98 -7.54
N PHE A 128 7.93 -3.04 -6.73
CA PHE A 128 7.05 -3.19 -5.56
C PHE A 128 7.25 -2.10 -4.52
N LEU A 129 8.49 -1.69 -4.25
CA LEU A 129 8.76 -0.55 -3.36
C LEU A 129 8.10 0.73 -3.87
N ILE A 130 8.23 1.04 -5.16
CA ILE A 130 7.63 2.22 -5.77
C ILE A 130 6.10 2.16 -5.66
N VAL A 131 5.51 1.03 -6.02
CA VAL A 131 4.06 0.83 -6.02
C VAL A 131 3.48 0.97 -4.61
N ILE A 132 4.05 0.26 -3.64
CA ILE A 132 3.46 0.14 -2.30
C ILE A 132 3.70 1.42 -1.48
N LEU A 133 4.92 1.99 -1.54
CA LEU A 133 5.20 3.25 -0.85
C LEU A 133 4.47 4.42 -1.53
N GLY A 134 4.31 4.37 -2.86
CA GLY A 134 3.54 5.33 -3.63
C GLY A 134 2.02 5.17 -3.54
N ARG A 135 1.51 4.18 -2.79
CA ARG A 135 0.08 3.84 -2.68
C ARG A 135 -0.61 3.69 -4.04
N GLN A 136 0.10 3.12 -5.01
CA GLN A 136 -0.43 2.87 -6.35
C GLN A 136 -1.24 1.57 -6.37
N GLN A 137 -2.29 1.53 -7.19
CA GLN A 137 -3.22 0.40 -7.20
C GLN A 137 -2.67 -0.80 -7.97
N LEU A 138 -2.23 -1.83 -7.25
CA LEU A 138 -1.81 -3.09 -7.83
C LEU A 138 -2.94 -4.13 -7.73
N PHE A 139 -3.20 -4.84 -8.82
CA PHE A 139 -4.27 -5.85 -8.87
C PHE A 139 -4.10 -6.93 -7.80
N THR A 140 -2.88 -7.41 -7.57
CA THR A 140 -2.61 -8.53 -6.67
C THR A 140 -2.85 -8.20 -5.20
N GLU A 141 -2.65 -6.95 -4.78
CA GLU A 141 -3.04 -6.48 -3.45
C GLU A 141 -4.56 -6.57 -3.23
N ASN A 142 -5.32 -6.24 -4.28
CA ASN A 142 -6.78 -6.31 -4.29
C ASN A 142 -7.34 -7.75 -4.28
N THR A 143 -6.51 -8.78 -4.28
CA THR A 143 -6.97 -10.16 -4.04
C THR A 143 -7.19 -10.45 -2.55
N LEU A 144 -6.61 -9.62 -1.66
CA LEU A 144 -6.84 -9.66 -0.21
C LEU A 144 -7.82 -8.55 0.21
N THR A 145 -7.49 -7.29 -0.09
CA THR A 145 -8.11 -6.10 0.54
C THR A 145 -9.61 -6.03 0.30
N VAL A 146 -10.08 -6.14 -0.95
CA VAL A 146 -11.52 -6.01 -1.29
C VAL A 146 -12.30 -7.31 -1.13
N ILE A 147 -11.62 -8.44 -1.02
CA ILE A 147 -12.25 -9.74 -0.76
C ILE A 147 -12.69 -9.84 0.71
N LEU A 148 -11.98 -9.18 1.63
CA LEU A 148 -12.35 -9.14 3.03
C LEU A 148 -13.76 -8.52 3.25
N PRO A 149 -14.08 -7.33 2.69
CA PRO A 149 -15.45 -6.82 2.56
C PRO A 149 -16.46 -7.80 1.97
N LEU A 150 -16.13 -8.43 0.84
CA LEU A 150 -17.04 -9.33 0.13
C LEU A 150 -17.40 -10.58 0.96
N LEU A 151 -16.45 -11.11 1.73
CA LEU A 151 -16.70 -12.25 2.60
C LEU A 151 -17.62 -11.88 3.79
N ARG A 152 -17.57 -10.62 4.25
CA ARG A 152 -18.48 -10.09 5.28
C ARG A 152 -19.85 -9.73 4.72
N ARG A 153 -19.91 -9.08 3.56
CA ARG A 153 -21.15 -8.69 2.88
C ARG A 153 -21.26 -9.41 1.54
N ARG A 154 -21.92 -10.57 1.59
CA ARG A 154 -22.12 -11.46 0.44
C ARG A 154 -23.31 -11.04 -0.41
N ASP A 155 -23.36 -9.76 -0.76
CA ASP A 155 -24.43 -9.19 -1.60
C ASP A 155 -23.95 -8.92 -3.04
N GLY A 156 -24.90 -8.81 -3.97
CA GLY A 156 -24.60 -8.63 -5.39
C GLY A 156 -23.94 -7.29 -5.73
N GLN A 157 -24.20 -6.24 -4.95
CA GLN A 157 -23.61 -4.92 -5.18
C GLN A 157 -22.13 -4.91 -4.80
N THR A 158 -21.77 -5.55 -3.69
CA THR A 158 -20.38 -5.74 -3.27
C THR A 158 -19.63 -6.59 -4.29
N LEU A 159 -20.23 -7.69 -4.76
CA LEU A 159 -19.62 -8.53 -5.81
C LEU A 159 -19.38 -7.76 -7.11
N TRP A 160 -20.34 -6.96 -7.56
CA TRP A 160 -20.19 -6.10 -8.73
C TRP A 160 -19.06 -5.07 -8.54
N SER A 161 -18.97 -4.47 -7.35
CA SER A 161 -17.96 -3.46 -7.03
C SER A 161 -16.55 -4.06 -7.04
N VAL A 162 -16.39 -5.28 -6.52
CA VAL A 162 -15.14 -6.07 -6.63
C VAL A 162 -14.80 -6.35 -8.09
N GLY A 163 -15.74 -6.87 -8.88
CA GLY A 163 -15.51 -7.17 -10.30
C GLY A 163 -15.13 -5.94 -11.13
N ARG A 164 -15.78 -4.80 -10.87
CA ARG A 164 -15.46 -3.50 -11.48
C ARG A 164 -14.04 -3.07 -11.14
N LEU A 165 -13.68 -3.10 -9.85
CA LEU A 165 -12.35 -2.70 -9.39
C LEU A 165 -11.27 -3.61 -9.98
N TRP A 166 -11.45 -4.93 -9.85
CA TRP A 166 -10.52 -5.92 -10.40
C TRP A 166 -10.27 -5.72 -11.88
N THR A 167 -11.33 -5.56 -12.67
CA THR A 167 -11.21 -5.36 -14.11
C THR A 167 -10.50 -4.04 -14.43
N ALA A 168 -10.90 -2.94 -13.78
CA ALA A 168 -10.30 -1.63 -14.02
C ALA A 168 -8.81 -1.60 -13.69
N VAL A 169 -8.43 -2.12 -12.52
CA VAL A 169 -7.04 -2.12 -12.05
C VAL A 169 -6.19 -3.11 -12.85
N LEU A 170 -6.68 -4.32 -13.12
CA LEU A 170 -5.95 -5.31 -13.92
C LEU A 170 -5.65 -4.79 -15.32
N VAL A 171 -6.66 -4.28 -16.03
CA VAL A 171 -6.47 -3.74 -17.38
C VAL A 171 -5.48 -2.58 -17.34
N ALA A 172 -5.61 -1.65 -16.41
CA ALA A 172 -4.70 -0.53 -16.29
C ALA A 172 -3.25 -0.95 -15.96
N ASN A 173 -3.06 -1.91 -15.04
CA ASN A 173 -1.75 -2.48 -14.73
C ASN A 173 -1.11 -3.13 -15.97
N LEU A 174 -1.88 -3.92 -16.72
CA LEU A 174 -1.38 -4.60 -17.92
C LEU A 174 -1.05 -3.61 -19.04
N VAL A 175 -1.85 -2.56 -19.22
CA VAL A 175 -1.54 -1.46 -20.15
C VAL A 175 -0.25 -0.76 -19.73
N GLY A 176 -0.09 -0.43 -18.45
CA GLY A 176 1.13 0.20 -17.93
C GLY A 176 2.36 -0.69 -18.12
N ALA A 177 2.25 -1.98 -17.83
CA ALA A 177 3.31 -2.96 -18.04
C ALA A 177 3.70 -3.06 -19.52
N GLY A 178 2.70 -3.11 -20.42
CA GLY A 178 2.93 -3.14 -21.87
C GLY A 178 3.58 -1.85 -22.39
N LEU A 179 3.13 -0.68 -21.96
CA LEU A 179 3.73 0.60 -22.34
C LEU A 179 5.18 0.69 -21.87
N PHE A 180 5.48 0.24 -20.65
CA PHE A 180 6.85 0.20 -20.15
C PHE A 180 7.71 -0.76 -20.97
N ALA A 181 7.23 -1.98 -21.21
CA ALA A 181 7.94 -2.98 -22.01
C ALA A 181 8.24 -2.47 -23.44
N LEU A 182 7.26 -1.82 -24.09
CA LEU A 182 7.43 -1.18 -25.40
C LEU A 182 8.48 -0.07 -25.37
N ALA A 183 8.45 0.79 -24.35
CA ALA A 183 9.43 1.85 -24.18
C ALA A 183 10.85 1.28 -24.07
N ILE A 184 11.06 0.23 -23.26
CA ILE A 184 12.39 -0.41 -23.14
C ILE A 184 12.79 -1.12 -24.44
N ALA A 185 11.87 -1.79 -25.12
CA ALA A 185 12.17 -2.55 -26.34
C ALA A 185 12.60 -1.66 -27.52
N TRP A 186 11.89 -0.55 -27.73
CA TRP A 186 12.00 0.27 -28.94
C TRP A 186 12.82 1.56 -28.76
N THR A 187 13.23 1.90 -27.54
CA THR A 187 14.12 3.04 -27.30
C THR A 187 15.53 2.59 -26.94
N SER A 188 16.46 3.54 -26.90
CA SER A 188 17.83 3.35 -26.42
C SER A 188 18.01 3.82 -24.97
N VAL A 189 16.94 3.77 -24.16
CA VAL A 189 16.98 4.19 -22.75
C VAL A 189 17.90 3.33 -21.91
N LEU A 190 18.08 2.06 -22.29
CA LEU A 190 19.09 1.16 -21.71
C LEU A 190 20.20 0.87 -22.73
N PRO A 191 21.45 0.70 -22.25
CA PRO A 191 22.57 0.24 -23.09
C PRO A 191 22.24 -1.08 -23.80
N SER A 192 22.75 -1.27 -25.01
CA SER A 192 22.51 -2.48 -25.82
C SER A 192 22.96 -3.77 -25.13
N GLU A 193 23.93 -3.67 -24.24
CA GLU A 193 24.57 -4.77 -23.53
C GLU A 193 23.64 -5.40 -22.47
N VAL A 194 22.60 -4.68 -22.05
CA VAL A 194 21.60 -5.15 -21.06
C VAL A 194 20.49 -5.97 -21.74
N ARG A 195 20.30 -5.84 -23.06
CA ARG A 195 19.23 -6.52 -23.80
C ARG A 195 19.25 -8.05 -23.65
N PRO A 196 20.40 -8.75 -23.72
CA PRO A 196 20.45 -10.19 -23.48
C PRO A 196 19.93 -10.58 -22.09
N ALA A 197 20.23 -9.79 -21.05
CA ALA A 197 19.69 -10.03 -19.71
C ALA A 197 18.15 -9.90 -19.72
N LEU A 198 17.61 -8.83 -20.29
CA LEU A 198 16.15 -8.63 -20.41
C LEU A 198 15.46 -9.82 -21.11
N SER A 199 16.01 -10.28 -22.22
CA SER A 199 15.48 -11.45 -22.95
C SER A 199 15.61 -12.75 -22.14
N GLU A 200 16.70 -12.95 -21.41
CA GLU A 200 16.89 -14.13 -20.53
C GLU A 200 15.84 -14.17 -19.42
N LEU A 201 15.62 -13.05 -18.72
CA LEU A 201 14.60 -12.92 -17.68
C LEU A 201 13.20 -13.23 -18.23
N GLY A 202 12.82 -12.60 -19.35
CA GLY A 202 11.53 -12.85 -19.99
C GLY A 202 11.33 -14.31 -20.41
N ASN A 203 12.36 -14.95 -20.96
CA ASN A 203 12.28 -16.35 -21.36
C ASN A 203 12.18 -17.27 -20.14
N HIS A 204 12.88 -16.94 -19.06
CA HIS A 204 12.79 -17.66 -17.79
C HIS A 204 11.37 -17.60 -17.18
N ALA A 205 10.68 -16.46 -17.31
CA ALA A 205 9.29 -16.31 -16.86
C ALA A 205 8.31 -17.21 -17.62
N MET A 206 8.57 -17.52 -18.90
CA MET A 206 7.70 -18.34 -19.76
C MET A 206 8.15 -19.80 -19.93
N GLN A 207 9.22 -20.22 -19.24
CA GLN A 207 9.81 -21.55 -19.45
C GLN A 207 8.90 -22.70 -18.99
N ALA A 208 8.05 -22.44 -17.98
CA ALA A 208 7.31 -23.49 -17.29
C ALA A 208 5.96 -23.79 -18.00
N PRO A 209 5.48 -25.05 -17.96
CA PRO A 209 4.16 -25.40 -18.45
C PRO A 209 3.04 -24.68 -17.67
N PHE A 210 1.85 -24.59 -18.27
CA PHE A 210 0.67 -23.92 -17.70
C PHE A 210 0.43 -24.25 -16.22
N ALA A 211 0.37 -25.55 -15.88
CA ALA A 211 0.09 -25.99 -14.50
C ALA A 211 1.16 -25.53 -13.51
N THR A 212 2.44 -25.62 -13.90
CA THR A 212 3.56 -25.16 -13.07
C THR A 212 3.54 -23.64 -12.90
N THR A 213 3.26 -22.89 -13.97
CA THR A 213 3.10 -21.42 -13.91
C THR A 213 1.93 -21.03 -13.01
N MET A 214 0.83 -21.78 -13.06
CA MET A 214 -0.33 -21.57 -12.19
C MET A 214 0.02 -21.80 -10.72
N VAL A 215 0.68 -22.91 -10.39
CA VAL A 215 1.12 -23.19 -9.01
C VAL A 215 2.10 -22.13 -8.52
N ARG A 216 3.08 -21.74 -9.35
CA ARG A 216 3.96 -20.59 -9.05
C ARG A 216 3.18 -19.30 -8.83
N GLY A 217 2.10 -19.09 -9.57
CA GLY A 217 1.17 -17.98 -9.39
C GLY A 217 0.42 -18.02 -8.06
N ILE A 218 0.04 -19.22 -7.57
CA ILE A 218 -0.57 -19.40 -6.24
C ILE A 218 0.37 -18.92 -5.16
N PHE A 219 1.64 -19.35 -5.18
CA PHE A 219 2.63 -18.89 -4.22
C PHE A 219 2.90 -17.39 -4.33
N ALA A 220 2.97 -16.83 -5.55
CA ALA A 220 3.10 -15.39 -5.75
C ALA A 220 1.92 -14.63 -5.11
N GLY A 221 0.68 -15.00 -5.45
CA GLY A 221 -0.53 -14.37 -4.92
C GLY A 221 -0.62 -14.45 -3.40
N TRP A 222 -0.28 -15.62 -2.83
CA TRP A 222 -0.23 -15.80 -1.38
C TRP A 222 0.79 -14.87 -0.72
N LEU A 223 2.02 -14.80 -1.23
CA LEU A 223 3.08 -13.97 -0.64
C LEU A 223 2.78 -12.49 -0.75
N ILE A 224 2.18 -12.02 -1.86
CA ILE A 224 1.76 -10.63 -1.99
C ILE A 224 0.61 -10.31 -1.03
N ALA A 225 -0.38 -11.19 -0.90
CA ALA A 225 -1.43 -11.01 0.09
C ALA A 225 -0.87 -11.01 1.53
N LEU A 226 0.12 -11.86 1.82
CA LEU A 226 0.79 -11.90 3.13
C LEU A 226 1.56 -10.61 3.39
N MET A 227 2.24 -10.07 2.38
CA MET A 227 2.91 -8.78 2.50
C MET A 227 1.91 -7.70 2.88
N VAL A 228 0.80 -7.56 2.15
CA VAL A 228 -0.27 -6.58 2.45
C VAL A 228 -0.82 -6.79 3.86
N TRP A 229 -0.98 -8.03 4.29
CA TRP A 229 -1.39 -8.35 5.67
C TRP A 229 -0.41 -7.85 6.74
N LEU A 230 0.88 -7.91 6.46
CA LEU A 230 1.92 -7.51 7.42
C LEU A 230 2.18 -5.99 7.45
N LEU A 231 1.86 -5.26 6.38
CA LEU A 231 2.18 -3.83 6.26
C LEU A 231 1.57 -2.93 7.35
N PRO A 232 0.33 -3.10 7.82
CA PRO A 232 -0.25 -2.25 8.87
C PRO A 232 0.57 -2.23 10.17
N TYR A 233 1.34 -3.28 10.46
CA TYR A 233 2.18 -3.39 11.67
C TYR A 233 3.65 -3.11 11.41
N ALA A 234 4.04 -2.99 10.15
CA ALA A 234 5.43 -2.90 9.78
C ALA A 234 6.00 -1.49 9.93
N GLU A 235 5.47 -0.61 10.82
CA GLU A 235 5.82 0.81 10.99
C GLU A 235 7.17 1.23 10.37
N THR A 236 8.28 1.00 11.09
CA THR A 236 9.65 1.30 10.64
C THR A 236 10.26 0.21 9.75
N SER A 237 9.68 -0.98 9.75
CA SER A 237 10.16 -2.16 9.00
C SER A 237 9.49 -2.34 7.63
N ARG A 238 8.65 -1.39 7.20
CA ARG A 238 7.77 -1.51 6.04
C ARG A 238 8.54 -1.82 4.77
N VAL A 239 9.63 -1.07 4.56
CA VAL A 239 10.56 -1.25 3.45
C VAL A 239 11.14 -2.66 3.43
N TRP A 240 11.58 -3.17 4.59
CA TRP A 240 12.16 -4.51 4.70
C TRP A 240 11.14 -5.61 4.47
N VAL A 241 9.91 -5.47 4.96
CA VAL A 241 8.83 -6.44 4.68
C VAL A 241 8.56 -6.54 3.19
N ILE A 242 8.48 -5.39 2.49
CA ILE A 242 8.30 -5.35 1.04
C ILE A 242 9.47 -6.05 0.34
N ILE A 243 10.70 -5.66 0.67
CA ILE A 243 11.90 -6.23 0.06
C ILE A 243 11.97 -7.74 0.29
N ILE A 244 11.86 -8.22 1.53
CA ILE A 244 12.02 -9.63 1.85
C ILE A 244 10.97 -10.49 1.13
N LEU A 245 9.69 -10.11 1.20
CA LEU A 245 8.64 -10.95 0.61
C LEU A 245 8.71 -10.94 -0.92
N THR A 246 8.95 -9.78 -1.53
CA THR A 246 9.08 -9.69 -2.99
C THR A 246 10.38 -10.29 -3.50
N TYR A 247 11.46 -10.24 -2.71
CA TYR A 247 12.71 -10.94 -2.99
C TYR A 247 12.50 -12.45 -2.98
N ILE A 248 11.73 -13.00 -2.03
CA ILE A 248 11.35 -14.42 -2.04
C ILE A 248 10.53 -14.77 -3.29
N VAL A 249 9.62 -13.90 -3.73
CA VAL A 249 8.88 -14.07 -5.00
C VAL A 249 9.83 -14.16 -6.19
N GLY A 250 10.78 -13.22 -6.28
CA GLY A 250 11.78 -13.19 -7.35
C GLY A 250 12.70 -14.42 -7.31
N LEU A 251 13.25 -14.75 -6.13
CA LEU A 251 14.19 -15.84 -5.93
C LEU A 251 13.55 -17.22 -6.18
N GLY A 252 12.30 -17.40 -5.76
CA GLY A 252 11.53 -18.62 -6.03
C GLY A 252 11.06 -18.76 -7.47
N GLY A 253 11.23 -17.72 -8.31
CA GLY A 253 10.71 -17.68 -9.67
C GLY A 253 9.18 -17.79 -9.69
N PHE A 254 8.51 -17.22 -8.70
CA PHE A 254 7.05 -17.27 -8.60
C PHE A 254 6.41 -16.30 -9.60
N ALA A 255 5.35 -16.77 -10.26
CA ALA A 255 4.77 -16.10 -11.42
C ALA A 255 3.80 -14.99 -10.97
N HIS A 256 4.34 -13.83 -10.57
CA HIS A 256 3.51 -12.67 -10.28
C HIS A 256 2.99 -12.04 -11.57
N VAL A 257 1.66 -11.90 -11.68
CA VAL A 257 1.00 -11.57 -12.95
C VAL A 257 1.46 -10.23 -13.53
N ILE A 258 1.58 -9.15 -12.76
CA ILE A 258 1.92 -7.84 -13.33
C ILE A 258 3.42 -7.69 -13.63
N ALA A 259 4.27 -8.10 -12.68
CA ALA A 259 5.73 -8.04 -12.85
C ALA A 259 6.19 -8.87 -14.04
N GLY A 260 5.79 -10.15 -14.09
CA GLY A 260 6.15 -11.01 -15.21
C GLY A 260 5.41 -10.64 -16.50
N SER A 261 4.28 -9.92 -16.44
CA SER A 261 3.70 -9.32 -17.65
C SER A 261 4.63 -8.30 -18.29
N VAL A 262 5.41 -7.52 -17.52
CA VAL A 262 6.42 -6.63 -18.12
C VAL A 262 7.49 -7.45 -18.86
N GLU A 263 8.03 -8.45 -18.18
CA GLU A 263 9.12 -9.31 -18.71
C GLU A 263 8.68 -10.05 -19.99
N THR A 264 7.45 -10.55 -20.00
CA THR A 264 6.93 -11.35 -21.11
C THR A 264 6.37 -10.50 -22.25
N LEU A 265 5.78 -9.33 -21.95
CA LEU A 265 5.41 -8.36 -22.98
C LEU A 265 6.64 -7.72 -23.64
N TYR A 266 7.78 -7.66 -22.95
CA TYR A 266 9.05 -7.27 -23.58
C TYR A 266 9.43 -8.24 -24.70
N LEU A 267 9.35 -9.55 -24.47
CA LEU A 267 9.59 -10.55 -25.52
C LEU A 267 8.60 -10.43 -26.70
N VAL A 268 7.36 -10.04 -26.43
CA VAL A 268 6.38 -9.76 -27.49
C VAL A 268 6.77 -8.50 -28.27
N ALA A 269 7.20 -7.45 -27.58
CA ALA A 269 7.62 -6.19 -28.19
C ALA A 269 8.91 -6.32 -29.02
N THR A 270 9.81 -7.23 -28.67
CA THR A 270 11.03 -7.54 -29.44
C THR A 270 10.81 -8.57 -30.55
N GLY A 271 9.63 -9.21 -30.60
CA GLY A 271 9.29 -10.23 -31.59
C GLY A 271 9.82 -11.64 -31.27
N GLU A 272 10.38 -11.86 -30.08
CA GLU A 272 10.84 -13.17 -29.63
C GLU A 272 9.68 -14.12 -29.29
N ARG A 273 8.53 -13.58 -28.88
CA ARG A 273 7.31 -14.34 -28.54
C ARG A 273 6.07 -13.72 -29.15
N THR A 274 5.03 -14.53 -29.33
CA THR A 274 3.74 -14.04 -29.81
C THR A 274 2.86 -13.53 -28.66
N MET A 275 1.94 -12.62 -28.96
CA MET A 275 0.89 -12.22 -28.00
C MET A 275 0.07 -13.43 -27.51
N MET A 276 -0.14 -14.42 -28.38
CA MET A 276 -0.84 -15.66 -28.00
C MET A 276 -0.04 -16.48 -26.97
N ASP A 277 1.28 -16.60 -27.14
CA ASP A 277 2.14 -17.26 -26.15
C ASP A 277 2.09 -16.53 -24.80
N TYR A 278 2.14 -15.20 -24.80
CA TYR A 278 1.98 -14.40 -23.59
C TYR A 278 0.66 -14.71 -22.88
N VAL A 279 -0.47 -14.65 -23.61
CA VAL A 279 -1.80 -14.87 -23.03
C VAL A 279 -1.93 -16.28 -22.46
N LEU A 280 -1.59 -17.32 -23.25
CA LEU A 280 -1.87 -18.71 -22.89
C LEU A 280 -0.82 -19.33 -21.95
N ARG A 281 0.46 -18.98 -22.09
CA ARG A 281 1.55 -19.59 -21.32
C ARG A 281 1.87 -18.84 -20.04
N PHE A 282 1.62 -17.53 -20.00
CA PHE A 282 1.97 -16.69 -18.87
C PHE A 282 0.76 -16.03 -18.21
N LEU A 283 0.03 -15.16 -18.92
CA LEU A 283 -1.01 -14.32 -18.32
C LEU A 283 -2.13 -15.15 -17.70
N ALA A 284 -2.76 -16.05 -18.46
CA ALA A 284 -3.86 -16.87 -17.97
C ALA A 284 -3.46 -17.73 -16.74
N PRO A 285 -2.41 -18.56 -16.79
CA PRO A 285 -2.05 -19.38 -15.63
C PRO A 285 -1.59 -18.54 -14.43
N SER A 286 -0.76 -17.51 -14.64
CA SER A 286 -0.29 -16.65 -13.54
C SER A 286 -1.44 -15.88 -12.89
N LEU A 287 -2.35 -15.29 -13.68
CA LEU A 287 -3.52 -14.57 -13.18
C LEU A 287 -4.42 -15.48 -12.34
N SER A 288 -4.77 -16.65 -12.87
CA SER A 288 -5.58 -17.62 -12.12
C SER A 288 -4.89 -18.04 -10.82
N GLY A 289 -3.59 -18.32 -10.86
CA GLY A 289 -2.81 -18.64 -9.67
C GLY A 289 -2.80 -17.51 -8.65
N ASN A 290 -2.55 -16.27 -9.07
CA ASN A 290 -2.47 -15.12 -8.17
C ASN A 290 -3.80 -14.86 -7.46
N ILE A 291 -4.93 -14.98 -8.18
CA ILE A 291 -6.27 -14.87 -7.58
C ILE A 291 -6.48 -15.98 -6.54
N VAL A 292 -6.22 -17.25 -6.90
CA VAL A 292 -6.39 -18.37 -5.97
C VAL A 292 -5.51 -18.19 -4.73
N GLY A 293 -4.23 -17.86 -4.91
CA GLY A 293 -3.29 -17.64 -3.82
C GLY A 293 -3.72 -16.54 -2.87
N GLY A 294 -4.06 -15.36 -3.40
CA GLY A 294 -4.48 -14.22 -2.58
C GLY A 294 -5.77 -14.47 -1.82
N VAL A 295 -6.80 -15.00 -2.48
CA VAL A 295 -8.09 -15.33 -1.85
C VAL A 295 -7.92 -16.44 -0.81
N SER A 296 -7.06 -17.42 -1.05
CA SER A 296 -6.82 -18.52 -0.10
C SER A 296 -6.23 -18.05 1.22
N LEU A 297 -5.34 -17.04 1.20
CA LEU A 297 -4.83 -16.44 2.42
C LEU A 297 -5.95 -15.74 3.19
N VAL A 298 -6.83 -14.99 2.52
CA VAL A 298 -8.00 -14.37 3.16
C VAL A 298 -8.84 -15.42 3.87
N ALA A 299 -9.13 -16.53 3.20
CA ALA A 299 -9.94 -17.61 3.76
C ALA A 299 -9.27 -18.23 4.99
N ALA A 300 -7.96 -18.49 4.95
CA ALA A 300 -7.20 -19.02 6.07
C ALA A 300 -7.20 -18.07 7.28
N LEU A 301 -7.00 -16.77 7.04
CA LEU A 301 -6.99 -15.74 8.09
C LEU A 301 -8.39 -15.53 8.69
N ALA A 302 -9.44 -15.50 7.86
CA ALA A 302 -10.82 -15.41 8.33
C ALA A 302 -11.20 -16.61 9.20
N HIS A 303 -10.75 -17.82 8.83
CA HIS A 303 -10.97 -19.02 9.64
C HIS A 303 -10.21 -18.95 10.98
N ALA A 304 -8.95 -18.52 10.97
CA ALA A 304 -8.16 -18.37 12.21
C ALA A 304 -8.80 -17.37 13.19
N GLN A 305 -9.36 -16.27 12.69
CA GLN A 305 -10.09 -15.31 13.53
C GLN A 305 -11.39 -15.88 14.10
N PHE A 306 -12.12 -16.68 13.33
CA PHE A 306 -13.32 -17.37 13.83
C PHE A 306 -12.98 -18.34 14.98
N VAL A 307 -11.94 -19.16 14.81
CA VAL A 307 -11.50 -20.11 15.84
C VAL A 307 -11.03 -19.39 17.10
N ALA A 308 -10.24 -18.33 16.96
CA ALA A 308 -9.79 -17.53 18.11
C ALA A 308 -10.96 -16.89 18.88
N ALA A 309 -11.97 -16.39 18.18
CA ALA A 309 -13.16 -15.79 18.81
C ALA A 309 -14.04 -16.83 19.52
N SER A 310 -14.12 -18.07 19.02
CA SER A 310 -14.83 -19.15 19.73
C SER A 310 -14.13 -19.58 21.01
N ASP A 311 -12.79 -19.62 21.03
CA ASP A 311 -12.01 -19.98 22.22
C ASP A 311 -12.11 -18.93 23.34
N GLU A 312 -12.12 -17.63 22.99
CA GLU A 312 -12.34 -16.54 23.96
C GLU A 312 -13.76 -16.55 24.55
N GLY A 313 -14.76 -16.94 23.75
CA GLY A 313 -16.15 -17.09 24.19
C GLY A 313 -16.33 -18.22 25.21
N GLU A 314 -15.63 -19.35 25.05
CA GLU A 314 -15.65 -20.46 26.01
C GLU A 314 -14.94 -20.10 27.33
N GLN A 315 -13.83 -19.36 27.28
CA GLN A 315 -13.11 -18.92 28.48
C GLN A 315 -13.91 -17.90 29.31
N HIS A 316 -14.64 -16.98 28.67
CA HIS A 316 -15.49 -16.03 29.39
C HIS A 316 -16.67 -16.69 30.10
N VAL A 317 -17.25 -17.76 29.52
CA VAL A 317 -18.32 -18.55 30.14
C VAL A 317 -17.78 -19.40 31.30
N ALA A 318 -16.56 -19.92 31.20
CA ALA A 318 -15.93 -20.73 32.25
C ALA A 318 -15.49 -19.93 33.50
N VAL A 319 -15.27 -18.62 33.38
CA VAL A 319 -14.86 -17.74 34.50
C VAL A 319 -16.06 -17.09 35.19
N SER A 320 -17.25 -17.15 34.59
CA SER A 320 -18.48 -16.53 35.12
C SER A 320 -19.54 -17.52 35.64
N GLY A 321 -19.22 -18.82 35.67
CA GLY A 321 -20.00 -19.88 36.32
C GLY A 321 -19.35 -20.43 37.58
#